data_AF-A0A921BMZ3-F1
#
_entry.id   AF-A0A921BMZ3-F1
#
_cell.length_a   1.000
_cell.length_b   1.000
_cell.length_c   1.000
_cell.angle_alpha   90.00
_cell.angle_beta   90.00
_cell.angle_gamma   90.00
#
_symmetry.space_group_name_H-M   'P 1'
#
loop_
_entity.id
_entity.type
_entity.pdbx_description
1 polymer ?
#
loop_
_entity_poly.entity_id
_entity_poly.type
_entity_poly.pdbx_seq_one_letter_code
_entity_poly.pdbx_strand_id
1 'polypeptide(L)' 'MSQALRKLAAILGKSKTMCLFTNQMREKVGVMFGSPETTPGGKALKFYASVRIDIRRREQLKDNMGNVIGNHIRTRW' A
#
# COMPACT_ATOMS: atom_id res chain seq x y z
N MET A 1 11.74 2.12 -10.46
CA MET A 1 10.66 2.99 -9.94
C MET A 1 10.95 4.47 -10.09
N SER A 2 12.05 5.01 -9.53
CA SER A 2 12.31 6.47 -9.52
C SER A 2 12.27 7.14 -10.90
N GLN A 3 12.86 6.52 -11.92
CA GLN A 3 12.86 7.06 -13.28
C GLN A 3 11.46 7.06 -13.92
N ALA A 4 10.69 5.99 -13.71
CA ALA A 4 9.32 5.86 -14.23
C ALA A 4 8.38 6.87 -13.57
N LEU A 5 8.43 6.98 -12.23
CA LEU A 5 7.59 7.92 -11.48
C LEU A 5 7.87 9.38 -11.84
N ARG A 6 9.14 9.72 -12.10
CA ARG A 6 9.52 11.07 -12.56
C ARG A 6 8.83 11.44 -13.88
N LYS A 7 8.72 10.50 -14.82
CA LYS A 7 8.01 10.71 -16.11
C LYS A 7 6.50 10.72 -15.92
N LEU A 8 5.97 9.77 -15.13
CA LEU A 8 4.53 9.60 -14.94
C LEU A 8 3.89 10.79 -14.21
N ALA A 9 4.55 11.37 -13.20
CA ALA A 9 3.97 12.46 -12.41
C ALA A 9 3.53 13.66 -13.29
N ALA A 10 4.37 14.06 -14.24
CA ALA A 10 4.06 15.17 -15.15
C ALA A 10 2.92 14.82 -16.13
N ILE A 11 2.85 13.58 -16.59
CA ILE A 11 1.82 13.12 -17.53
C ILE A 11 0.46 13.03 -16.82
N LEU A 12 0.42 12.39 -15.65
CA LEU A 12 -0.80 12.18 -14.85
C LEU A 12 -1.44 13.50 -14.42
N GLY A 13 -0.62 14.50 -14.05
CA GLY A 13 -1.12 15.82 -13.70
C GLY A 13 -1.78 16.55 -14.87
N LYS A 14 -1.24 16.40 -16.09
CA LYS A 14 -1.82 16.99 -17.31
C LYS A 14 -3.07 16.25 -17.77
N SER A 15 -3.08 14.93 -17.69
CA SER A 15 -4.19 14.08 -18.15
C SER A 15 -5.33 13.94 -17.13
N LYS A 16 -5.20 14.53 -15.93
CA LYS A 16 -6.15 14.40 -14.81
C LYS A 16 -6.45 12.93 -14.48
N THR A 17 -5.45 12.06 -14.58
CA THR A 17 -5.61 10.63 -14.36
C THR A 17 -5.08 10.24 -12.98
N MET A 18 -5.90 9.55 -12.20
CA MET A 18 -5.45 8.94 -10.95
C MET A 18 -4.68 7.65 -11.25
N CYS A 19 -3.49 7.51 -10.67
CA CYS A 19 -2.70 6.30 -10.75
C CYS A 19 -2.64 5.62 -9.38
N LEU A 20 -3.09 4.37 -9.32
CA LEU A 20 -3.11 3.55 -8.10
C LEU A 20 -2.00 2.51 -8.16
N PHE A 21 -1.16 2.48 -7.12
CA PHE A 21 -0.13 1.46 -6.95
C PHE A 21 -0.51 0.54 -5.80
N THR A 22 -0.64 -0.74 -6.09
CA THR A 22 -0.73 -1.79 -5.05
C THR A 22 0.67 -2.28 -4.74
N ASN A 23 1.02 -2.34 -3.46
CA ASN A 23 2.31 -2.82 -3.02
C ASN A 23 2.14 -3.83 -1.89
N GLN A 24 3.10 -4.75 -1.80
CA GLN A 24 3.14 -5.76 -0.73
C GLN A 24 4.01 -5.25 0.42
N MET A 25 3.72 -5.73 1.63
CA MET A 25 4.60 -5.55 2.77
C MET A 25 5.70 -6.60 2.74
N ARG A 26 6.93 -6.18 3.00
CA ARG A 26 8.12 -7.02 3.15
C ARG A 26 8.79 -6.66 4.46
N GLU A 27 9.60 -7.57 4.98
CA GLU A 27 10.46 -7.30 6.12
C GLU A 27 11.90 -7.10 5.65
N LYS A 28 12.57 -6.10 6.21
CA LYS A 28 13.98 -5.85 5.97
C LYS A 28 14.81 -6.59 7.02
N VAL A 29 15.54 -7.61 6.60
CA VAL A 29 16.47 -8.36 7.46
C VAL A 29 17.54 -7.42 8.03
N GLY A 30 17.86 -7.57 9.31
CA GLY A 30 18.93 -6.84 9.99
C GLY A 30 18.54 -5.49 10.61
N VAL A 31 17.24 -5.16 10.71
CA VAL A 31 16.77 -3.99 11.46
C VAL A 31 16.66 -4.34 12.94
N MET A 32 17.54 -3.77 13.77
CA MET A 32 17.55 -3.98 15.24
C MET A 32 16.76 -2.92 16.02
N PHE A 33 16.33 -1.83 15.39
CA PHE A 33 15.54 -0.77 16.00
C PHE A 33 14.49 -0.21 15.03
N GLY A 34 13.26 0.02 15.52
CA GLY A 34 12.14 0.50 14.73
C GLY A 34 11.38 -0.60 13.98
N SER A 35 10.46 -0.21 13.09
CA SER A 35 9.67 -1.16 12.30
C SER A 35 10.50 -1.75 11.15
N PRO A 36 10.59 -3.09 11.00
CA PRO A 36 11.28 -3.74 9.89
C PRO A 36 10.47 -3.72 8.59
N GLU A 37 9.22 -3.22 8.63
CA GLU A 37 8.31 -3.19 7.49
C GLU A 37 8.79 -2.25 6.38
N THR A 38 8.86 -2.78 5.16
CA THR A 38 9.26 -2.05 3.95
C THR A 38 8.37 -2.44 2.77
N THR A 39 8.32 -1.59 1.75
CA THR A 39 7.59 -1.86 0.50
C THR A 39 8.56 -2.04 -0.67
N PRO A 40 8.30 -2.96 -1.62
CA PRO A 40 9.06 -3.08 -2.86
C PRO A 40 9.09 -1.78 -3.66
N GLY A 41 10.08 -1.65 -4.55
CA GLY A 41 10.20 -0.50 -5.44
C GLY A 41 10.99 0.69 -4.85
N GLY A 42 11.64 0.49 -3.71
CA GLY A 42 12.50 1.49 -3.08
C GLY A 42 11.72 2.67 -2.50
N LYS A 43 12.41 3.79 -2.25
CA LYS A 43 11.82 4.95 -1.58
C LYS A 43 10.99 5.86 -2.49
N ALA A 44 11.13 5.77 -3.81
CA ALA A 44 10.54 6.73 -4.73
C ALA A 44 9.02 6.80 -4.65
N LEU A 45 8.34 5.65 -4.61
CA LEU A 45 6.87 5.63 -4.52
C LEU A 45 6.35 6.37 -3.28
N LYS A 46 7.08 6.28 -2.16
CA LYS A 46 6.74 7.00 -0.93
C LYS A 46 6.76 8.52 -1.10
N PHE A 47 7.62 9.05 -1.96
CA PHE A 47 7.74 10.50 -2.20
C PHE A 47 6.81 11.02 -3.31
N TYR A 48 6.48 10.18 -4.30
CA TYR A 48 5.59 10.57 -5.40
C TYR A 48 4.10 10.32 -5.11
N ALA A 49 3.77 9.44 -4.15
CA ALA A 49 2.38 9.17 -3.79
C ALA A 49 1.78 10.31 -2.98
N SER A 50 0.67 10.87 -3.45
CA SER A 50 -0.10 11.89 -2.72
C SER A 50 -0.83 11.32 -1.51
N VAL A 51 -1.24 10.05 -1.55
CA VAL A 51 -1.91 9.34 -0.46
C VAL A 51 -1.32 7.93 -0.36
N ARG A 52 -1.12 7.43 0.87
CA ARG A 52 -0.59 6.09 1.12
C ARG A 52 -1.47 5.35 2.12
N ILE A 53 -2.20 4.35 1.64
CA ILE A 53 -3.12 3.60 2.49
C ILE A 53 -2.47 2.27 2.90
N ASP A 54 -2.31 2.05 4.20
CA ASP A 54 -2.02 0.73 4.78
C ASP A 54 -3.34 0.00 5.05
N ILE A 55 -3.49 -1.17 4.42
CA ILE A 55 -4.69 -2.00 4.46
C ILE A 55 -4.34 -3.28 5.19
N ARG A 56 -4.97 -3.52 6.36
CA ARG A 56 -4.77 -4.74 7.15
C ARG A 56 -6.10 -5.43 7.42
N ARG A 57 -6.10 -6.75 7.29
CA ARG A 57 -7.22 -7.60 7.71
C ARG A 57 -7.30 -7.61 9.24
N ARG A 58 -8.51 -7.50 9.78
CA ARG A 58 -8.78 -7.54 11.22
C ARG A 58 -9.48 -8.85 11.61
N GLU A 59 -10.79 -8.91 11.44
CA GLU A 59 -11.63 -10.03 11.88
C GLU A 59 -12.35 -10.67 10.69
N GLN A 60 -12.73 -11.94 10.82
CA GLN A 60 -13.57 -12.61 9.82
C GLN A 60 -15.04 -12.32 10.13
N LEU A 61 -15.78 -11.96 9.09
CA LEU A 61 -17.24 -11.85 9.17
C LEU A 61 -17.82 -13.24 8.98
N LYS A 62 -18.63 -13.68 9.95
CA LYS A 62 -19.32 -14.97 9.93
C LYS A 62 -20.82 -14.77 9.99
N ASP A 63 -21.54 -15.61 9.26
CA ASP A 63 -23.00 -15.70 9.35
C ASP A 63 -23.41 -16.47 10.63
N ASN A 64 -24.70 -16.43 10.98
CA ASN A 64 -25.29 -17.12 12.12
C ASN A 64 -25.03 -18.64 12.11
N MET A 65 -24.85 -19.24 10.93
CA MET A 65 -24.49 -20.66 10.77
C MET A 65 -22.98 -20.92 10.91
N GLY A 66 -22.17 -19.90 11.19
CA GLY A 66 -20.71 -20.00 11.37
C GLY A 66 -19.88 -19.91 10.09
N ASN A 67 -20.52 -19.81 8.92
CA ASN A 67 -19.85 -19.72 7.62
C ASN A 67 -19.15 -18.37 7.45
N VAL A 68 -17.89 -18.38 6.98
CA VAL A 68 -17.12 -17.16 6.72
C VAL A 68 -17.62 -16.50 5.44
N ILE A 69 -18.19 -15.30 5.55
CA ILE A 69 -18.74 -14.52 4.43
C ILE A 69 -17.82 -13.39 3.97
N GLY A 70 -16.82 -13.02 4.79
CA GLY A 70 -15.91 -11.94 4.44
C GLY A 70 -14.90 -11.60 5.53
N ASN A 71 -14.23 -10.47 5.37
CA ASN A 71 -13.26 -9.96 6.34
C ASN A 71 -13.52 -8.48 6.61
N HIS A 72 -13.50 -8.12 7.89
CA HIS A 72 -13.40 -6.73 8.29
C HIS A 72 -11.97 -6.24 8.02
N ILE A 73 -11.87 -5.13 7.29
CA ILE A 73 -10.59 -4.52 6.90
C ILE A 73 -10.42 -3.22 7.69
N ARG A 74 -9.21 -2.96 8.18
CA ARG A 74 -8.82 -1.68 8.75
C ARG A 74 -7.88 -0.98 7.78
N THR A 75 -8.21 0.26 7.43
CA THR A 75 -7.38 1.11 6.59
C THR A 75 -6.81 2.27 7.40
N ARG A 76 -5.53 2.60 7.20
CA ARG A 76 -4.89 3.80 7.73
C ARG A 76 -4.28 4.57 6.56
N TRP A 77 -4.46 5.88 6.51
CA TRP A 77 -3.96 6.76 5.43
C TRP A 77 -2.79 7.63 5.91
#